data_AF-A0A543BM78-F1
#
_entry.id   AF-A0A543BM78-F1
#
_cell.length_a   1.000
_cell.length_b   1.000
_cell.length_c   1.000
_cell.angle_alpha   90.00
_cell.angle_beta   90.00
_cell.angle_gamma   90.00
#
_symmetry.space_group_name_H-M   'P 1'
#
loop_
_entity.id
_entity.type
_entity.pdbx_description
1 polymer ?
#
loop_
_entity_poly.entity_id
_entity_poly.type
_entity_poly.pdbx_seq_one_letter_code
_entity_poly.pdbx_strand_id
1 'polypeptide(L)'
;MTTPIDAVSAAGVAPLSALSFESGSGTAGSAASAGAFATSLTGAVEGLQQLQSTSNELAVQAVTGDLQDIHQAMIASARAGVTLDLVVAVRDRSVSAFNEIMRMQA
;
A
#
# COMPACT_ATOMS: atom_id res chain seq x y z
N MET A 1 47.26 -54.25 -18.72
CA MET A 1 47.27 -53.07 -17.82
C MET A 1 47.37 -51.86 -18.74
N THR A 2 46.34 -51.05 -19.05
CA THR A 2 45.19 -50.56 -18.31
C THR A 2 44.06 -50.30 -19.34
N THR A 3 42.80 -50.53 -19.00
CA THR A 3 41.67 -50.02 -19.80
C THR A 3 41.27 -48.66 -19.25
N PRO A 4 41.08 -47.61 -20.07
CA PRO A 4 40.61 -46.32 -19.58
C PRO A 4 39.16 -46.45 -19.06
N ILE A 5 38.91 -45.85 -17.90
CA ILE A 5 37.57 -45.69 -17.30
C ILE A 5 36.79 -44.70 -18.16
N ASP A 6 35.64 -45.13 -18.68
CA ASP A 6 34.69 -44.27 -19.38
C ASP A 6 33.92 -43.41 -18.37
N ALA A 7 33.78 -42.12 -18.65
CA ALA A 7 33.14 -41.17 -17.75
C ALA A 7 31.62 -41.38 -17.73
N VAL A 8 31.03 -41.56 -16.54
CA VAL A 8 29.58 -41.61 -16.38
C VAL A 8 28.96 -40.31 -16.88
N SER A 9 28.08 -40.42 -17.87
CA SER A 9 27.22 -39.32 -18.32
C SER A 9 26.35 -38.86 -17.16
N ALA A 10 26.62 -37.66 -16.64
CA ALA A 10 25.75 -36.97 -15.70
C ALA A 10 24.53 -36.42 -16.45
N ALA A 11 23.64 -37.31 -16.87
CA ALA A 11 22.28 -36.95 -17.24
C ALA A 11 21.53 -36.58 -15.95
N GLY A 12 21.48 -35.29 -15.59
CA GLY A 12 20.67 -34.93 -14.42
C GLY A 12 20.68 -33.50 -13.89
N VAL A 13 21.55 -32.59 -14.34
CA VAL A 13 21.48 -31.20 -13.84
C VAL A 13 21.29 -30.22 -14.99
N ALA A 14 20.04 -29.93 -15.30
CA ALA A 14 19.71 -28.73 -16.06
C ALA A 14 20.09 -27.51 -15.21
N PRO A 15 20.86 -26.54 -15.72
CA PRO A 15 21.12 -25.32 -14.98
C PRO A 15 19.78 -24.60 -14.76
N LEU A 16 19.50 -24.27 -13.50
CA LEU A 16 18.38 -23.41 -13.14
C LEU A 16 18.52 -22.12 -13.94
N SER A 17 17.53 -21.81 -14.78
CA SER A 17 17.51 -20.56 -15.55
C SER A 17 17.73 -19.40 -14.59
N ALA A 18 18.77 -18.59 -14.85
CA ALA A 18 19.01 -17.39 -14.09
C ALA A 18 17.75 -16.52 -14.17
N LEU A 19 17.16 -16.20 -13.02
CA LEU A 19 16.17 -15.13 -12.94
C LEU A 19 16.87 -13.88 -13.45
N SER A 20 16.57 -13.47 -14.67
CA SER A 20 17.08 -12.26 -15.28
C SER A 20 16.48 -11.07 -14.54
N PHE A 21 17.19 -10.60 -13.52
CA PHE A 21 16.92 -9.34 -12.82
C PHE A 21 17.41 -8.12 -13.62
N GLU A 22 17.70 -8.27 -14.91
CA GLU A 22 17.78 -7.13 -15.80
C GLU A 22 16.35 -6.70 -16.20
N SER A 23 15.63 -6.17 -15.22
CA SER A 23 14.62 -5.18 -15.53
C SER A 23 15.38 -3.90 -15.85
N GLY A 24 15.65 -3.73 -17.14
CA GLY A 24 16.17 -2.49 -17.70
C GLY A 24 15.43 -1.32 -17.08
N SER A 25 16.21 -0.42 -16.51
CA SER A 25 15.78 0.87 -15.97
C SER A 25 15.19 1.69 -17.13
N GLY A 26 13.91 1.51 -17.39
CA GLY A 26 13.09 2.35 -18.24
C GLY A 26 12.32 3.30 -17.35
N THR A 27 12.68 4.57 -17.39
CA THR A 27 12.03 5.72 -16.73
C THR A 27 10.55 5.94 -17.12
N ALA A 28 9.89 4.95 -17.72
CA ALA A 28 8.48 4.95 -18.09
C ALA A 28 7.54 4.38 -17.00
N GLY A 29 8.06 3.69 -15.96
CA GLY A 29 7.24 3.11 -14.88
C GLY A 29 6.70 4.13 -13.85
N SER A 30 7.30 5.31 -13.75
CA SER A 30 7.00 6.27 -12.68
C SER A 30 5.66 7.00 -12.89
N ALA A 31 5.26 7.26 -14.15
CA ALA A 31 4.02 7.96 -14.45
C ALA A 31 2.77 7.07 -14.23
N ALA A 32 2.85 5.78 -14.62
CA ALA A 32 1.78 4.82 -14.38
C ALA A 32 1.61 4.50 -12.89
N SER A 33 2.71 4.41 -12.14
CA SER A 33 2.69 4.22 -10.68
C SER A 33 2.11 5.44 -9.94
N ALA A 34 2.43 6.67 -10.37
CA ALA A 34 1.87 7.88 -9.80
C ALA A 34 0.34 7.97 -9.98
N GLY A 35 -0.18 7.57 -11.16
CA GLY A 35 -1.61 7.51 -11.42
C GLY A 35 -2.36 6.49 -10.55
N ALA A 36 -1.74 5.32 -10.30
CA ALA A 36 -2.31 4.30 -9.42
C ALA A 36 -2.34 4.75 -7.95
N PHE A 37 -1.27 5.40 -7.48
CA PHE A 37 -1.24 5.98 -6.13
C PHE A 37 -2.28 7.10 -5.97
N ALA A 38 -2.38 8.02 -6.94
CA ALA A 38 -3.37 9.09 -6.92
C ALA A 38 -4.80 8.54 -6.85
N THR A 39 -5.12 7.53 -7.67
CA THR A 39 -6.43 6.85 -7.63
C THR A 39 -6.70 6.22 -6.26
N SER A 40 -5.71 5.51 -5.70
CA SER A 40 -5.84 4.90 -4.36
C SER A 40 -6.02 5.94 -3.26
N LEU A 41 -5.33 7.09 -3.35
CA LEU A 41 -5.43 8.17 -2.38
C LEU A 41 -6.80 8.85 -2.46
N THR A 42 -7.31 9.13 -3.66
CA THR A 42 -8.66 9.65 -3.86
C THR A 42 -9.71 8.71 -3.25
N GLY A 43 -9.61 7.40 -3.55
CA GLY A 43 -10.51 6.41 -2.95
C GLY A 43 -10.40 6.31 -1.42
N ALA A 44 -9.21 6.51 -0.86
CA ALA A 44 -9.03 6.56 0.60
C ALA A 44 -9.68 7.80 1.23
N VAL A 45 -9.63 8.96 0.55
CA VAL A 45 -10.27 10.21 1.01
C VAL A 45 -11.80 10.11 0.93
N GLU A 46 -12.34 9.49 -0.12
CA GLU A 46 -13.78 9.17 -0.22
C GLU A 46 -14.19 8.19 0.88
N GLY A 47 -13.39 7.14 1.11
CA GLY A 47 -13.60 6.19 2.19
C GLY A 47 -13.59 6.83 3.58
N LEU A 48 -12.71 7.82 3.82
CA LEU A 48 -12.69 8.59 5.06
C LEU A 48 -13.98 9.39 5.26
N GLN A 49 -14.45 10.09 4.22
CA GLN A 49 -15.72 10.84 4.28
C GLN A 49 -16.89 9.91 4.61
N GLN A 50 -16.92 8.72 4.01
CA GLN A 50 -17.96 7.73 4.28
C GLN A 50 -17.89 7.23 5.72
N LEU A 51 -16.70 6.89 6.22
CA LEU A 51 -16.49 6.50 7.62
C LEU A 51 -16.95 7.58 8.60
N GLN A 52 -16.65 8.84 8.30
CA GLN A 52 -17.01 9.96 9.15
C GLN A 52 -18.53 10.22 9.15
N SER A 53 -19.18 10.06 8.01
CA SER A 53 -20.64 10.16 7.89
C SER A 53 -21.33 9.03 8.67
N THR A 54 -20.89 7.78 8.50
CA THR A 54 -21.41 6.62 9.26
C THR A 54 -21.20 6.79 10.76
N SER A 55 -20.02 7.27 11.17
CA SER A 55 -19.76 7.55 12.59
C SER A 55 -20.70 8.60 13.16
N ASN A 56 -21.05 9.63 12.40
CA ASN A 56 -22.01 10.66 12.83
C ASN A 56 -23.43 10.11 12.92
N GLU A 57 -23.89 9.34 11.93
CA GLU A 57 -25.23 8.72 11.98
C GLU A 57 -25.38 7.81 13.19
N LEU A 58 -24.38 6.95 13.44
CA LEU A 58 -24.39 6.04 14.59
C LEU A 58 -24.30 6.81 15.92
N ALA A 59 -23.57 7.93 15.98
CA ALA A 59 -23.51 8.77 17.17
C ALA A 59 -24.86 9.45 17.45
N VAL A 60 -25.56 9.94 16.42
CA VAL A 60 -26.91 10.52 16.55
C VAL A 60 -27.90 9.47 17.03
N GLN A 61 -27.89 8.28 16.44
CA GLN A 61 -28.76 7.16 16.84
C GLN A 61 -28.48 6.67 18.27
N ALA A 62 -27.21 6.70 18.69
CA ALA A 62 -26.82 6.37 20.07
C ALA A 62 -27.38 7.38 21.08
N VAL A 63 -27.37 8.68 20.73
CA VAL A 63 -27.89 9.76 21.58
C VAL A 63 -29.42 9.77 21.64
N THR A 64 -30.11 9.41 20.54
CA THR A 64 -31.58 9.33 20.51
C THR A 64 -32.14 8.06 21.16
N GLY A 65 -31.29 7.11 21.54
CA GLY A 65 -31.68 5.89 22.24
C GLY A 65 -32.21 4.76 21.34
N ASP A 66 -32.11 4.93 20.01
CA ASP A 66 -32.56 3.95 19.01
C ASP A 66 -31.47 2.94 18.63
N LEU A 67 -30.23 3.16 19.09
CA LEU A 67 -29.12 2.28 18.74
C LEU A 67 -29.11 1.04 19.65
N GLN A 68 -29.46 -0.11 19.05
CA GLN A 68 -29.45 -1.42 19.70
C GLN A 68 -28.05 -1.79 20.25
N ASP A 69 -26.98 -1.29 19.62
CA ASP A 69 -25.59 -1.61 19.94
C ASP A 69 -24.70 -0.35 19.96
N ILE A 70 -24.54 0.27 21.13
CA ILE A 70 -23.65 1.44 21.36
C ILE A 70 -22.19 1.15 20.95
N HIS A 71 -21.77 -0.12 20.98
CA HIS A 71 -20.43 -0.53 20.58
C HIS A 71 -20.14 -0.28 19.10
N GLN A 72 -21.16 -0.30 18.23
CA GLN A 72 -20.99 0.03 16.81
C GLN A 72 -20.60 1.51 16.62
N ALA A 73 -21.23 2.42 17.37
CA ALA A 73 -20.87 3.83 17.34
C ALA A 73 -19.44 4.07 17.84
N MET A 74 -19.01 3.37 18.90
CA MET A 74 -17.64 3.45 19.41
C MET A 74 -16.62 2.89 18.41
N ILE A 75 -16.89 1.75 17.78
CA ILE A 75 -16.02 1.15 16.77
C ILE A 75 -15.91 2.05 15.55
N ALA A 76 -17.03 2.60 15.08
CA ALA A 76 -17.05 3.53 13.95
C ALA A 76 -16.22 4.79 14.26
N SER A 77 -16.39 5.35 15.46
CA SER A 77 -15.63 6.52 15.93
C SER A 77 -14.14 6.23 16.01
N ALA A 78 -13.74 5.10 16.59
CA ALA A 78 -12.33 4.69 16.68
C ALA A 78 -11.70 4.48 15.29
N ARG A 79 -12.44 3.85 14.37
CA ARG A 79 -11.98 3.63 13.00
C ARG A 79 -11.80 4.96 12.25
N ALA A 80 -12.76 5.87 12.37
CA ALA A 80 -12.67 7.20 11.78
C ALA A 80 -11.47 7.98 12.34
N GLY A 81 -11.24 7.92 13.65
CA GLY A 81 -10.09 8.56 14.31
C GLY A 81 -8.74 8.05 13.79
N VAL A 82 -8.51 6.74 13.82
CA VAL A 82 -7.25 6.14 13.34
C VAL A 82 -7.02 6.41 11.84
N THR A 83 -8.09 6.43 11.05
CA THR A 83 -7.99 6.72 9.61
C THR A 83 -7.62 8.19 9.37
N LEU A 84 -8.18 9.11 10.15
CA LEU A 84 -7.82 10.52 10.09
C LEU A 84 -6.34 10.74 10.46
N ASP A 85 -5.86 10.11 11.53
CA ASP A 85 -4.44 10.19 11.94
C ASP A 85 -3.51 9.71 10.82
N LEU A 86 -3.88 8.60 10.15
CA LEU A 86 -3.13 8.09 9.00
C LEU A 86 -3.10 9.11 7.86
N VAL A 87 -4.24 9.74 7.54
CA VAL A 87 -4.32 10.75 6.46
C VAL A 87 -3.46 11.97 6.78
N VAL A 88 -3.45 12.43 8.04
CA VAL A 88 -2.57 13.52 8.48
C VAL A 88 -1.09 13.14 8.30
N ALA A 89 -0.70 11.93 8.72
CA ALA A 89 0.68 11.46 8.54
C ALA A 89 1.10 11.39 7.06
N VAL A 90 0.21 10.92 6.17
CA VAL A 90 0.46 10.88 4.73
C VAL A 90 0.59 12.29 4.14
N ARG A 91 -0.29 13.22 4.54
CA ARG A 91 -0.22 14.63 4.13
C ARG A 91 1.12 15.24 4.52
N ASP A 92 1.51 15.11 5.79
CA ASP A 92 2.73 15.69 6.31
C ASP A 92 3.96 15.10 5.63
N ARG A 93 3.98 13.79 5.38
CA ARG A 93 5.05 13.15 4.63
C ARG A 93 5.12 13.61 3.18
N SER A 94 3.98 13.83 2.54
CA SER A 94 3.90 14.32 1.16
C SER A 94 4.45 15.75 1.03
N VAL A 95 4.10 16.64 1.97
CA VAL A 95 4.63 18.01 2.02
C VAL A 95 6.13 18.01 2.30
N SER A 96 6.59 17.16 3.22
CA SER A 96 8.03 16.99 3.51
C SER A 96 8.80 16.51 2.29
N ALA A 97 8.28 15.52 1.56
CA ALA A 97 8.92 15.01 0.35
C ALA A 97 9.03 16.08 -0.75
N PHE A 98 7.99 16.88 -0.94
CA PHE A 98 8.01 18.00 -1.88
C PHE A 98 9.08 19.05 -1.50
N ASN A 99 9.15 19.43 -0.22
CA ASN A 99 10.16 20.37 0.26
C ASN A 99 11.59 19.84 0.09
N GLU A 100 11.82 18.55 0.31
CA GLU A 100 13.13 17.92 0.12
C GLU A 100 13.56 17.94 -1.35
N ILE A 101 12.63 17.66 -2.28
CA ILE A 101 12.88 17.74 -3.72
C ILE A 101 13.27 19.17 -4.13
N MET A 102 12.59 20.19 -3.57
CA MET A 102 12.96 21.58 -3.82
C MET A 102 14.34 21.94 -3.26
N ARG A 103 14.73 21.39 -2.11
CA ARG A 103 16.07 21.57 -1.54
C ARG A 103 17.19 20.89 -2.33
N MET A 104 16.92 19.75 -2.97
CA MET A 104 17.90 19.07 -3.81
C MET A 104 18.09 19.74 -5.18
N GLN A 105 17.09 20.45 -5.68
CA GLN A 105 17.13 21.11 -6.99
C GLN A 105 17.54 22.59 -6.95
N ALA A 106 17.64 23.19 -5.76
CA ALA A 106 18.09 24.56 -5.55
C ALA A 106 19.61 24.67 -5.37
#